data_AF-A0A8M1MDJ0-F1
#
_entry.id   AF-A0A8M1MDJ0-F1
#
_cell.length_a   1.000
_cell.length_b   1.000
_cell.length_c   1.000
_cell.angle_alpha   90.00
_cell.angle_beta   90.00
_cell.angle_gamma   90.00
#
_symmetry.space_group_name_H-M   'P 1'
#
loop_
_entity.id
_entity.type
_entity.pdbx_description
1 polymer ?
#
loop_
_entity_poly.entity_id
_entity_poly.type
_entity_poly.pdbx_seq_one_letter_code
_entity_poly.pdbx_strand_id
1 'polypeptide(L)' 'MAVSSDSCRSLKDPYVAVLLKVADHSGQVKNKSFEMTIPQFQVCDFTHSVVVHCSNFYRQFKEIAAVIETV' A
#
# COMPACT_ATOMS: atom_id res chain seq x y z
N MET A 1 20.00 18.55 14.96
CA MET A 1 18.70 19.11 14.56
C MET A 1 17.67 18.01 14.73
N ALA A 2 16.68 18.19 15.62
CA ALA A 2 15.53 17.30 15.67
C ALA A 2 14.55 17.80 14.61
N VAL A 3 14.35 17.01 13.56
CA VAL A 3 13.38 17.30 12.51
C VAL A 3 12.05 16.76 13.01
N SER A 4 11.20 17.60 13.59
CA SER A 4 9.80 17.24 13.81
C SER A 4 9.08 17.36 12.47
N SER A 5 8.66 16.24 11.90
CA SER A 5 7.68 16.25 10.82
C SER A 5 6.31 16.52 11.44
N ASP A 6 5.51 17.42 10.88
CA ASP A 6 4.08 17.55 11.23
C ASP A 6 3.29 16.26 10.93
N SER A 7 3.90 15.33 10.18
CA SER A 7 3.47 13.95 9.97
C SER A 7 4.23 12.93 10.82
N CYS A 8 4.73 13.30 12.01
CA CYS A 8 5.18 12.36 13.02
C CYS A 8 3.99 11.47 13.41
N ARG A 9 3.74 10.43 12.60
CA ARG A 9 2.83 9.34 12.91
C ARG A 9 3.21 8.87 14.30
N SER A 10 2.22 8.83 15.18
CA SER A 10 2.38 8.18 16.47
C SER A 10 3.01 6.81 16.24
N LEU A 11 4.21 6.57 16.80
CA LEU A 11 4.90 5.28 16.73
C LEU A 11 4.07 4.11 17.33
N LYS A 12 2.88 4.42 17.86
CA LYS A 12 1.92 3.48 18.44
C LYS A 12 0.83 3.01 17.47
N ASP A 13 0.67 3.63 16.31
CA ASP A 13 -0.40 3.25 15.38
C ASP A 13 0.06 2.14 14.43
N PRO A 14 -0.74 1.06 14.24
CA PRO A 14 -0.41 0.02 13.30
C PRO A 14 -0.41 0.58 11.86
N TYR A 15 0.56 0.13 11.07
CA TYR A 15 0.69 0.51 9.66
C TYR A 15 1.19 -0.66 8.84
N VAL A 16 0.99 -0.56 7.53
CA VAL A 16 1.51 -1.52 6.55
C VAL A 16 2.69 -0.88 5.83
N ALA A 17 3.83 -1.55 5.85
CA ALA A 17 5.00 -1.21 5.04
C ALA A 17 5.12 -2.19 3.87
N VAL A 18 5.25 -1.67 2.66
CA VAL A 18 5.45 -2.47 1.45
C VAL A 18 6.84 -2.20 0.89
N LEU A 19 7.59 -3.28 0.64
CA LEU A 19 8.88 -3.22 -0.05
C LEU A 19 8.75 -3.94 -1.40
N LEU A 20 8.90 -3.18 -2.49
CA LEU A 20 8.93 -3.69 -3.84
C LEU A 20 10.38 -3.82 -4.31
N LYS A 21 10.78 -5.04 -4.65
CA LYS A 21 12.08 -5.35 -5.27
C LYS A 21 11.85 -5.73 -6.72
N VAL A 22 12.38 -4.94 -7.65
CA VAL A 22 12.20 -5.14 -9.09
C VAL A 22 13.57 -5.32 -9.73
N ALA A 23 13.82 -6.46 -10.36
CA ALA A 23 14.98 -6.64 -11.22
C ALA A 23 14.71 -6.02 -12.59
N ASP A 24 15.61 -5.18 -13.09
CA ASP A 24 15.56 -4.74 -14.48
C ASP A 24 16.17 -5.78 -15.43
N HIS A 25 16.14 -5.51 -16.74
CA HIS A 25 16.66 -6.42 -17.77
C HIS A 25 18.16 -6.73 -17.64
N SER A 26 18.93 -5.93 -16.88
CA SER A 26 20.34 -6.18 -16.59
C SER A 26 20.55 -7.06 -15.35
N GLY A 27 19.46 -7.44 -14.66
CA GLY A 27 19.51 -8.17 -13.40
C GLY A 27 19.74 -7.28 -12.18
N GLN A 28 19.82 -5.96 -12.35
CA GLN A 28 19.96 -5.03 -11.23
C GLN A 28 18.64 -4.88 -10.49
N VAL A 29 18.68 -5.09 -9.17
CA VAL A 29 17.49 -4.98 -8.30
C VAL A 29 17.33 -3.55 -7.81
N LYS A 30 16.21 -2.94 -8.17
CA LYS A 30 15.76 -1.64 -7.65
C LYS A 30 14.75 -1.86 -6.53
N ASN A 31 14.90 -1.10 -5.47
CA ASN A 31 14.01 -1.16 -4.31
C ASN A 31 13.15 0.10 -4.26
N LYS A 32 11.85 -0.06 -4.04
CA LYS A 32 10.93 1.01 -3.65
C LYS A 32 10.17 0.61 -2.41
N SER A 33 9.99 1.54 -1.48
CA SER A 33 9.18 1.31 -0.29
C SER A 33 8.18 2.43 -0.10
N PHE A 34 7.05 2.09 0.51
CA PHE A 34 6.05 3.05 0.96
C PHE A 34 5.28 2.48 2.14
N GLU A 35 4.69 3.37 2.93
CA GLU A 35 3.92 3.04 4.11
C GLU A 35 2.49 3.56 3.97
N MET A 36 1.53 2.82 4.48
CA MET A 36 0.11 3.20 4.47
C MET A 36 -0.56 2.82 5.78
N THR A 37 -1.63 3.54 6.13
CA THR A 37 -2.43 3.20 7.31
C THR A 37 -3.21 1.91 7.05
N ILE A 38 -3.64 1.25 8.12
CA ILE A 38 -4.52 0.06 8.03
C ILE A 38 -5.79 0.36 7.20
N PRO A 39 -6.51 1.48 7.39
CA PRO A 39 -7.64 1.83 6.52
C PRO A 39 -7.29 2.01 5.05
N GLN A 40 -6.14 2.62 4.72
CA GLN A 40 -5.68 2.76 3.34
C GLN A 40 -5.37 1.40 2.68
N PHE A 41 -4.92 0.43 3.49
CA PHE A 41 -4.70 -0.96 3.07
C PHE A 41 -5.97 -1.83 3.07
N GLN A 42 -7.11 -1.36 3.59
CA GLN A 42 -8.31 -2.21 3.76
C GLN A 42 -9.58 -1.65 3.12
N VAL A 43 -9.74 -0.33 3.00
CA VAL A 43 -10.93 0.42 2.57
C VAL A 43 -12.23 -0.39 2.62
N CYS A 44 -12.81 -0.46 3.82
CA CYS A 44 -14.23 -0.74 4.02
C CYS A 44 -14.82 0.50 4.70
N ASP A 45 -15.26 1.49 3.92
CA ASP A 45 -16.07 2.56 4.50
C ASP A 45 -17.43 1.97 4.88
N PHE A 46 -17.78 2.00 6.18
CA PHE A 46 -19.16 1.85 6.61
C PHE A 46 -19.89 3.16 6.34
N THR A 47 -20.28 3.40 5.09
CA THR A 47 -21.36 4.35 4.86
C THR A 47 -22.64 3.72 5.40
N HIS A 48 -23.49 4.57 5.99
CA HIS A 48 -24.73 4.24 6.72
C HIS A 48 -25.80 3.49 5.88
N SER A 49 -25.44 2.95 4.71
CA SER A 49 -26.31 2.30 3.74
C SER A 49 -25.52 1.25 2.95
N VAL A 50 -25.51 -0.01 3.42
CA VAL A 50 -25.35 -1.34 2.76
C VAL A 50 -24.39 -1.51 1.55
N VAL A 51 -23.58 -0.53 1.16
CA VAL A 51 -22.68 -0.60 0.00
C VAL A 51 -21.26 -0.40 0.46
N VAL A 52 -20.52 -1.50 0.55
CA VAL A 52 -19.07 -1.50 0.77
C VAL A 52 -18.40 -1.03 -0.52
N HIS A 53 -18.03 0.25 -0.60
CA HIS A 53 -17.19 0.74 -1.70
C HIS A 53 -15.72 0.42 -1.39
N CYS A 54 -15.26 -0.76 -1.81
CA CYS A 54 -13.90 -1.22 -1.54
C CYS A 54 -12.91 -0.73 -2.61
N SER A 55 -12.26 0.41 -2.34
CA SER A 55 -11.12 0.94 -3.12
C SER A 55 -9.79 0.45 -2.54
N ASN A 56 -9.68 -0.84 -2.23
CA ASN A 56 -8.55 -1.36 -1.48
C ASN A 56 -7.29 -1.54 -2.36
N PHE A 57 -6.12 -1.04 -1.91
CA PHE A 57 -4.80 -1.34 -2.46
C PHE A 57 -4.59 -2.85 -2.71
N TYR A 58 -5.07 -3.73 -1.83
CA TYR A 58 -5.03 -5.19 -2.01
C TYR A 58 -5.77 -5.65 -3.28
N ARG A 59 -6.93 -5.06 -3.58
CA ARG A 59 -7.69 -5.36 -4.78
C ARG A 59 -6.96 -4.87 -6.03
N GLN A 60 -6.45 -3.65 -6.00
CA GLN A 60 -5.64 -3.10 -7.10
C GLN A 60 -4.39 -3.96 -7.34
N PHE A 61 -3.75 -4.43 -6.27
CA PHE A 61 -2.59 -5.32 -6.37
C PHE A 61 -2.97 -6.67 -7.02
N LYS A 62 -4.12 -7.26 -6.67
CA LYS A 62 -4.64 -8.47 -7.34
C LYS A 62 -4.93 -8.24 -8.82
N GLU A 63 -5.53 -7.11 -9.17
CA GLU A 63 -5.81 -6.76 -10.57
C GLU A 63 -4.50 -6.61 -11.36
N ILE A 64 -3.49 -5.95 -10.79
CA ILE A 64 -2.15 -5.85 -11.39
C ILE A 64 -1.50 -7.24 -11.55
N ALA A 65 -1.57 -8.10 -10.52
CA ALA A 65 -1.02 -9.44 -10.58
C ALA A 65 -1.68 -10.28 -11.70
N ALA A 66 -3.00 -10.22 -11.82
CA ALA A 66 -3.74 -10.93 -12.87
C ALA A 66 -3.31 -10.50 -14.28
N VAL A 67 -3.04 -9.21 -14.50
CA VAL A 67 -2.52 -8.72 -15.78
C VAL A 67 -1.12 -9.26 -16.07
N ILE A 68 -0.26 -9.35 -15.05
CA ILE A 68 1.11 -9.88 -15.18
C ILE A 68 1.13 -11.40 -15.42
N GLU A 69 0.16 -12.16 -14.90
CA GLU A 69 0.07 -13.62 -15.10
C GLU A 69 -0.43 -14.03 -16.49
N THR A 70 -1.02 -13.11 -17.26
CA THR A 70 -1.60 -13.40 -18.59
C THR A 70 -0.61 -13.30 -19.77
N VAL A 71 0.70 -13.15 -19.52
CA VAL A 71 1.75 -13.10 -20.55
C VAL A 71 2.68 -14.30 -20.54
#